data_AF-L1LE81-F1
#
_entry.id   AF-L1LE81-F1
#
_cell.length_a   1.000
_cell.length_b   1.000
_cell.length_c   1.000
_cell.angle_alpha   90.00
_cell.angle_beta   90.00
_cell.angle_gamma   90.00
#
_symmetry.space_group_name_H-M   'P 1'
#
loop_
_entity.id
_entity.type
_entity.pdbx_description
1 polymer ?
#
loop_
_entity_poly.entity_id
_entity_poly.type
_entity_poly.pdbx_seq_one_letter_code
_entity_poly.pdbx_strand_id
1 'polypeptide(L)'
;MANEAVLSEIADIDTQLKNWFLFRRIQAERSLSIKKLLDANNFIGLAGNNSNVPVTDRVLWHDIVNGRPELEDELSLNAREMKADKYMDIFKQSCDIDNECRLPGSLYFQCLQNHFKASISERFPKCQADFDKFNQCRNKLKEQQEMFIQEAIKRQDEQDSLAKKLFERRVELVKKL
;
A
#
# COMPACT_ATOMS: atom_id res chain seq x y z
N MET A 1 -4.82 -53.92 6.88
CA MET A 1 -4.90 -53.53 5.47
C MET A 1 -5.88 -52.38 5.21
N ALA A 2 -7.21 -52.57 5.20
CA ALA A 2 -8.16 -51.48 4.87
C ALA A 2 -8.16 -50.31 5.89
N ASN A 3 -8.15 -50.61 7.19
CA ASN A 3 -8.12 -49.57 8.24
C ASN A 3 -6.78 -48.82 8.29
N GLU A 4 -5.66 -49.47 7.96
CA GLU A 4 -4.34 -48.80 7.90
C GLU A 4 -4.28 -47.78 6.76
N ALA A 5 -4.88 -48.08 5.61
CA ALA A 5 -4.97 -47.14 4.50
C ALA A 5 -5.80 -45.90 4.87
N VAL A 6 -6.93 -46.08 5.57
CA VAL A 6 -7.77 -44.98 6.06
C VAL A 6 -7.03 -44.12 7.08
N LEU A 7 -6.29 -44.74 8.01
CA LEU A 7 -5.48 -44.03 9.00
C LEU A 7 -4.34 -43.22 8.36
N SER A 8 -3.69 -43.77 7.31
CA SER A 8 -2.66 -43.05 6.56
C SER A 8 -3.25 -41.82 5.85
N GLU A 9 -4.41 -41.96 5.20
CA GLU A 9 -5.08 -40.83 4.52
C GLU A 9 -5.47 -39.72 5.52
N ILE A 10 -5.95 -40.09 6.71
CA ILE A 10 -6.25 -39.14 7.78
C ILE A 10 -4.99 -38.39 8.24
N ALA A 11 -3.86 -39.10 8.41
CA ALA A 11 -2.60 -38.49 8.83
C ALA A 11 -2.06 -37.48 7.79
N ASP A 12 -2.20 -37.79 6.50
CA ASP A 12 -1.82 -36.89 5.42
C ASP A 12 -2.71 -35.64 5.40
N ILE A 13 -4.01 -35.80 5.60
CA ILE A 13 -4.95 -34.68 5.73
C ILE A 13 -4.62 -33.80 6.93
N ASP A 14 -4.34 -34.40 8.09
CA ASP A 14 -3.97 -33.67 9.31
C ASP A 14 -2.69 -32.86 9.14
N THR A 15 -1.72 -33.40 8.40
CA THR A 15 -0.49 -32.68 8.04
C THR A 15 -0.80 -31.46 7.16
N GLN A 16 -1.63 -31.62 6.13
CA GLN A 16 -2.02 -30.52 5.24
C GLN A 16 -2.81 -29.42 5.98
N LEU A 17 -3.78 -29.81 6.82
CA LEU A 17 -4.56 -28.88 7.63
C LEU A 17 -3.68 -28.11 8.62
N LYS A 18 -2.73 -28.80 9.27
CA LYS A 18 -1.77 -28.17 10.18
C LYS A 18 -0.90 -27.15 9.45
N ASN A 19 -0.38 -27.49 8.27
CA ASN A 19 0.44 -26.58 7.48
C ASN A 19 -0.32 -25.31 7.06
N TRP A 20 -1.55 -25.48 6.55
CA TRP A 20 -2.44 -24.35 6.22
C TRP A 20 -2.69 -23.46 7.44
N PHE A 21 -3.06 -24.06 8.58
CA PHE A 21 -3.37 -23.32 9.80
C PHE A 21 -2.17 -22.53 10.34
N LEU A 22 -1.00 -23.17 10.41
CA LEU A 22 0.22 -22.53 10.89
C LEU A 22 0.63 -21.38 9.97
N PHE A 23 0.58 -21.58 8.65
CA PHE A 23 0.86 -20.52 7.68
C PHE A 23 -0.09 -19.33 7.88
N ARG A 24 -1.40 -19.57 7.95
CA ARG A 24 -2.43 -18.54 8.18
C ARG A 24 -2.16 -17.75 9.46
N ARG A 25 -1.92 -18.45 10.56
CA ARG A 25 -1.71 -17.83 11.87
C ARG A 25 -0.47 -16.94 11.88
N ILE A 26 0.66 -17.44 11.38
CA ILE A 26 1.92 -16.68 11.36
C ILE A 26 1.78 -15.42 10.49
N GLN A 27 1.14 -15.53 9.32
CA GLN A 27 0.94 -14.37 8.44
C GLN A 27 0.02 -13.31 9.07
N ALA A 28 -1.04 -13.74 9.77
CA ALA A 28 -1.94 -12.84 10.47
C ALA A 28 -1.24 -12.12 11.63
N GLU A 29 -0.52 -12.86 12.49
CA GLU A 29 0.21 -12.30 13.63
C GLU A 29 1.29 -11.31 13.16
N ARG A 30 2.04 -11.65 12.10
CA ARG A 30 3.03 -10.74 11.49
C ARG A 30 2.38 -9.48 10.95
N SER A 31 1.32 -9.59 10.17
CA SER A 31 0.64 -8.44 9.55
C SER A 31 0.04 -7.50 10.60
N LEU A 32 -0.57 -8.06 11.66
CA LEU A 32 -1.07 -7.28 12.80
C LEU A 32 0.06 -6.57 13.56
N SER A 33 1.20 -7.22 13.71
CA SER A 33 2.38 -6.63 14.37
C SER A 33 2.95 -5.46 13.55
N ILE A 34 3.05 -5.62 12.23
CA ILE A 34 3.45 -4.54 11.31
C ILE A 34 2.46 -3.38 11.41
N LYS A 35 1.14 -3.65 11.35
CA LYS A 35 0.12 -2.61 11.50
C LYS A 35 0.29 -1.83 12.81
N LYS A 36 0.45 -2.53 13.94
CA LYS A 36 0.67 -1.89 15.25
C LYS A 36 1.92 -1.02 15.25
N LEU A 37 3.00 -1.47 14.63
CA LEU A 37 4.24 -0.69 14.52
C LEU A 37 4.02 0.58 13.69
N LEU A 38 3.32 0.49 12.57
CA LEU A 38 2.99 1.63 11.71
C LEU A 38 2.07 2.63 12.43
N ASP A 39 1.03 2.14 13.10
CA ASP A 39 0.08 2.96 13.86
C ASP A 39 0.80 3.67 15.03
N ALA A 40 1.69 2.97 15.76
CA ALA A 40 2.47 3.52 16.88
C ALA A 40 3.46 4.61 16.45
N ASN A 41 3.96 4.55 15.21
CA ASN A 41 4.87 5.53 14.64
C ASN A 41 4.16 6.55 13.72
N ASN A 42 2.81 6.59 13.75
CA ASN A 42 1.99 7.55 13.03
C ASN A 42 2.22 7.58 11.50
N PHE A 43 2.49 6.42 10.89
CA PHE A 43 2.69 6.32 9.43
C PHE A 43 1.40 6.61 8.65
N ILE A 44 1.55 7.18 7.46
CA ILE A 44 0.46 7.35 6.49
C ILE A 44 0.90 6.82 5.12
N GLY A 45 0.06 6.01 4.49
CA GLY A 45 0.31 5.43 3.17
C GLY A 45 -0.60 6.01 2.10
N LEU A 46 -0.61 5.39 0.92
CA LEU A 46 -1.42 5.81 -0.23
C LEU A 46 -2.93 5.85 0.08
N ALA A 47 -3.41 4.98 0.97
CA ALA A 47 -4.82 4.92 1.37
C ALA A 47 -5.25 6.09 2.30
N GLY A 48 -4.30 6.88 2.85
CA GLY A 48 -4.62 8.05 3.66
C GLY A 48 -5.41 7.76 4.95
N ASN A 49 -5.31 6.56 5.51
CA ASN A 49 -6.19 6.06 6.57
C ASN A 49 -5.71 6.32 8.02
N ASN A 50 -4.96 7.40 8.26
CA ASN A 50 -4.45 7.76 9.58
C ASN A 50 -4.94 9.14 10.05
N SER A 51 -5.80 9.15 11.07
CA SER A 51 -6.38 10.37 11.65
C SER A 51 -5.50 11.08 12.68
N ASN A 52 -4.40 10.45 13.12
CA ASN A 52 -3.49 11.01 14.12
C ASN A 52 -2.44 11.94 13.50
N VAL A 53 -2.27 11.91 12.17
CA VAL A 53 -1.42 12.86 11.44
C VAL A 53 -2.07 14.25 11.46
N PRO A 54 -1.30 15.33 11.70
CA PRO A 54 -1.80 16.71 11.64
C PRO A 54 -2.54 16.99 10.33
N VAL A 55 -3.62 17.79 10.41
CA VAL A 55 -4.47 18.10 9.25
C VAL A 55 -3.66 18.68 8.08
N THR A 56 -2.71 19.57 8.38
CA THR A 56 -1.84 20.20 7.38
C THR A 56 -1.06 19.17 6.57
N ASP A 57 -0.49 18.18 7.24
CA ASP A 57 0.37 17.17 6.61
C ASP A 57 -0.48 16.16 5.84
N ARG A 58 -1.69 15.86 6.34
CA ARG A 58 -2.66 15.04 5.59
C ARG A 58 -3.09 15.69 4.29
N VAL A 59 -3.32 17.00 4.27
CA VAL A 59 -3.69 17.73 3.04
C VAL A 59 -2.54 17.70 2.05
N LEU A 60 -1.32 18.01 2.49
CA LEU A 60 -0.15 17.95 1.61
C LEU A 60 0.08 16.53 1.08
N TRP A 61 -0.05 15.51 1.93
CA TRP A 61 0.05 14.11 1.52
C TRP A 61 -1.06 13.71 0.53
N HIS A 62 -2.29 14.16 0.77
CA HIS A 62 -3.40 13.96 -0.15
C HIS A 62 -3.13 14.57 -1.52
N ASP A 63 -2.53 15.76 -1.59
CA ASP A 63 -2.17 16.39 -2.86
C ASP A 63 -1.11 15.59 -3.61
N ILE A 64 -0.10 15.09 -2.90
CA ILE A 64 0.96 14.25 -3.47
C ILE A 64 0.37 12.97 -4.05
N VAL A 65 -0.51 12.29 -3.30
CA VAL A 65 -1.03 10.98 -3.67
C VAL A 65 -2.19 11.06 -4.65
N ASN A 66 -3.20 11.90 -4.37
CA ASN A 66 -4.48 11.94 -5.10
C ASN A 66 -4.70 13.24 -5.86
N GLY A 67 -4.30 14.36 -5.27
CA GLY A 67 -4.55 15.69 -5.84
C GLY A 67 -3.45 16.14 -6.80
N ARG A 68 -3.22 17.45 -6.84
CA ARG A 68 -2.10 18.05 -7.55
C ARG A 68 -1.42 19.01 -6.57
N PRO A 69 -0.14 18.82 -6.24
CA PRO A 69 0.58 19.77 -5.42
C PRO A 69 0.70 21.10 -6.16
N GLU A 70 0.09 22.17 -5.65
CA GLU A 70 0.15 23.51 -6.25
C GLU A 70 0.50 24.58 -5.21
N LEU A 71 0.87 25.78 -5.68
CA LEU A 71 1.20 26.93 -4.84
C LEU A 71 0.20 28.06 -5.15
N GLU A 72 -0.69 28.35 -4.21
CA GLU A 72 -1.78 29.30 -4.40
C GLU A 72 -1.26 30.74 -4.63
N ASP A 73 -1.92 31.49 -5.52
CA ASP A 73 -1.48 32.84 -5.89
C ASP A 73 -1.75 33.85 -4.75
N GLU A 74 -2.70 33.54 -3.87
CA GLU A 74 -3.03 34.31 -2.66
C GLU A 74 -1.90 34.26 -1.61
N LEU A 75 -1.00 33.28 -1.70
CA LEU A 75 0.13 33.15 -0.78
C LEU A 75 1.23 34.18 -1.11
N SER A 76 1.84 34.70 -0.05
CA SER A 76 3.07 35.48 -0.17
C SER A 76 4.17 34.66 -0.85
N LEU A 77 5.13 35.33 -1.47
CA LEU A 77 6.24 34.66 -2.16
C LEU A 77 7.00 33.71 -1.22
N ASN A 78 7.26 34.12 0.02
CA ASN A 78 7.93 33.30 1.02
C ASN A 78 7.08 32.09 1.44
N ALA A 79 5.75 32.25 1.52
CA ALA A 79 4.86 31.13 1.83
C ALA A 79 4.81 30.11 0.69
N ARG A 80 4.87 30.57 -0.58
CA ARG A 80 4.96 29.69 -1.74
C ARG A 80 6.28 28.92 -1.79
N GLU A 81 7.39 29.60 -1.53
CA GLU A 81 8.72 28.97 -1.42
C GLU A 81 8.72 27.87 -0.34
N MET A 82 8.27 28.21 0.87
CA MET A 82 8.16 27.27 1.98
C MET A 82 7.24 26.09 1.67
N LYS A 83 6.11 26.31 0.99
CA LYS A 83 5.18 25.23 0.61
C LYS A 83 5.82 24.30 -0.43
N ALA A 84 6.55 24.84 -1.41
CA ALA A 84 7.28 24.04 -2.39
C ALA A 84 8.37 23.17 -1.73
N ASP A 85 9.12 23.74 -0.79
CA ASP A 85 10.13 23.02 -0.02
C ASP A 85 9.51 21.91 0.83
N LYS A 86 8.39 22.19 1.51
CA LYS A 86 7.65 21.18 2.28
C LYS A 86 7.20 20.01 1.42
N TYR A 87 6.65 20.26 0.22
CA TYR A 87 6.26 19.18 -0.68
C TYR A 87 7.47 18.30 -1.06
N MET A 88 8.60 18.94 -1.41
CA MET A 88 9.82 18.24 -1.73
C MET A 88 10.34 17.40 -0.55
N ASP A 89 10.35 17.96 0.66
CA ASP A 89 10.84 17.28 1.85
C ASP A 89 9.98 16.08 2.24
N ILE A 90 8.64 16.25 2.26
CA ILE A 90 7.70 15.15 2.49
C ILE A 90 7.93 14.05 1.45
N PHE A 91 8.04 14.42 0.17
CA PHE A 91 8.23 13.45 -0.91
C PHE A 91 9.56 12.71 -0.81
N LYS A 92 10.66 13.41 -0.50
CA LYS A 92 11.99 12.83 -0.28
C LYS A 92 12.03 11.85 0.88
N GLN A 93 11.28 12.13 1.95
CA GLN A 93 11.20 11.23 3.10
C GLN A 93 10.28 10.02 2.85
N SER A 94 9.34 10.16 1.90
CA SER A 94 8.33 9.14 1.59
C SER A 94 8.77 8.15 0.51
N CYS A 95 9.71 8.54 -0.35
CA CYS A 95 10.22 7.72 -1.44
C CYS A 95 11.75 7.60 -1.34
N ASP A 96 12.24 6.37 -1.19
CA ASP A 96 13.66 6.05 -1.32
C ASP A 96 14.13 6.13 -2.78
N ILE A 97 15.41 5.85 -3.00
CA ILE A 97 16.04 5.91 -4.34
C ILE A 97 15.51 4.79 -5.24
N ASP A 98 15.07 3.67 -4.66
CA ASP A 98 14.60 2.50 -5.39
C ASP A 98 13.13 2.63 -5.82
N ASN A 99 12.37 3.58 -5.25
CA ASN A 99 11.00 3.84 -5.64
C ASN A 99 10.90 4.39 -7.08
N GLU A 100 10.12 3.74 -7.93
CA GLU A 100 9.95 4.13 -9.34
C GLU A 100 9.40 5.55 -9.54
N CYS A 101 8.65 6.08 -8.58
CA CYS A 101 8.10 7.44 -8.65
C CYS A 101 9.08 8.51 -8.14
N ARG A 102 10.21 8.11 -7.55
CA ARG A 102 11.18 9.02 -6.94
C ARG A 102 11.69 10.08 -7.91
N LEU A 103 12.13 9.65 -9.09
CA LEU A 103 12.65 10.55 -10.12
C LEU A 103 11.56 11.48 -10.68
N PRO A 104 10.44 10.99 -11.24
CA PRO A 104 9.44 11.87 -11.82
C PRO A 104 8.80 12.82 -10.80
N GLY A 105 8.59 12.38 -9.55
CA GLY A 105 8.11 13.27 -8.49
C GLY A 105 9.12 14.35 -8.14
N SER A 106 10.42 14.01 -8.01
CA SER A 106 11.46 15.01 -7.71
C SER A 106 11.58 16.07 -8.80
N LEU A 107 11.46 15.69 -10.07
CA LEU A 107 11.45 16.65 -11.18
C LEU A 107 10.26 17.62 -11.09
N TYR A 108 9.07 17.10 -10.80
CA TYR A 108 7.87 17.93 -10.62
C TYR A 108 8.02 18.92 -9.45
N PHE A 109 8.45 18.45 -8.27
CA PHE A 109 8.62 19.32 -7.10
C PHE A 109 9.76 20.33 -7.30
N GLN A 110 10.82 19.96 -8.02
CA GLN A 110 11.88 20.89 -8.39
C GLN A 110 11.37 21.97 -9.36
N CYS A 111 10.48 21.61 -10.30
CA CYS A 111 9.82 22.58 -11.16
C CYS A 111 8.99 23.61 -10.35
N LEU A 112 8.25 23.14 -9.32
CA LEU A 112 7.53 24.04 -8.40
C LEU A 112 8.49 24.97 -7.64
N GLN A 113 9.60 24.44 -7.13
CA GLN A 113 10.64 25.23 -6.45
C GLN A 113 11.28 26.26 -7.39
N ASN A 114 11.56 25.92 -8.64
CA ASN A 114 12.17 26.86 -9.60
C ASN A 114 11.21 27.97 -10.07
N HIS A 115 9.90 27.75 -9.93
CA HIS A 115 8.87 28.66 -10.43
C HIS A 115 7.91 29.15 -9.34
N PHE A 116 8.31 29.15 -8.07
CA PHE A 116 7.47 29.58 -6.94
C PHE A 116 7.00 31.04 -7.07
N LYS A 117 7.81 31.91 -7.70
CA LYS A 117 7.49 33.33 -7.92
C LYS A 117 6.41 33.56 -8.98
N ALA A 118 6.24 32.62 -9.91
CA ALA A 118 5.26 32.71 -10.99
C ALA A 118 3.85 32.46 -10.47
N SER A 119 2.85 33.00 -11.16
CA SER A 119 1.44 32.67 -10.91
C SER A 119 1.11 31.24 -11.30
N ILE A 120 -0.03 30.72 -10.88
CA ILE A 120 -0.53 29.40 -11.31
C ILE A 120 -0.61 29.34 -12.84
N SER A 121 -1.16 30.37 -13.50
CA SER A 121 -1.35 30.40 -14.96
C SER A 121 -0.03 30.31 -15.73
N GLU A 122 1.05 30.86 -15.18
CA GLU A 122 2.38 30.81 -15.78
C GLU A 122 3.15 29.53 -15.42
N ARG A 123 2.94 28.99 -14.22
CA ARG A 123 3.65 27.81 -13.70
C ARG A 123 3.07 26.51 -14.20
N PHE A 124 1.75 26.43 -14.33
CA PHE A 124 1.03 25.24 -14.78
C PHE A 124 1.61 24.67 -16.09
N PRO A 125 1.71 25.43 -17.20
CA PRO A 125 2.22 24.89 -18.46
C PRO A 125 3.70 24.49 -18.39
N LYS A 126 4.49 25.10 -17.49
CA LYS A 126 5.92 24.78 -17.31
C LYS A 126 6.12 23.44 -16.61
N CYS A 127 5.32 23.15 -15.60
CA CYS A 127 5.45 21.93 -14.78
C CYS A 127 4.51 20.79 -15.19
N GLN A 128 3.64 21.02 -16.19
CA GLN A 128 2.64 20.03 -16.61
C GLN A 128 3.26 18.71 -17.05
N ALA A 129 4.29 18.76 -17.90
CA ALA A 129 4.90 17.54 -18.44
C ALA A 129 5.56 16.67 -17.35
N ASP A 130 6.14 17.30 -16.33
CA ASP A 130 6.71 16.58 -15.18
C ASP A 130 5.61 16.03 -14.26
N PHE A 131 4.54 16.80 -14.07
CA PHE A 131 3.36 16.33 -13.33
C PHE A 131 2.74 15.11 -13.99
N ASP A 132 2.60 15.08 -15.32
CA ASP A 132 1.97 13.97 -16.02
C ASP A 132 2.75 12.66 -15.84
N LYS A 133 4.09 12.73 -15.88
CA LYS A 133 4.96 11.58 -15.58
C LYS A 133 4.82 11.12 -14.12
N PHE A 134 4.81 12.06 -13.18
CA PHE A 134 4.60 11.75 -11.77
C PHE A 134 3.22 11.13 -11.53
N ASN A 135 2.19 11.68 -12.15
CA ASN A 135 0.80 11.23 -12.05
C ASN A 135 0.61 9.83 -12.65
N GLN A 136 1.24 9.54 -13.79
CA GLN A 136 1.24 8.20 -14.37
C GLN A 136 1.85 7.18 -13.39
N CYS A 137 2.98 7.51 -12.78
CA CYS A 137 3.64 6.62 -11.83
C CYS A 137 2.80 6.35 -10.58
N ARG A 138 2.27 7.41 -9.93
CA ARG A 138 1.45 7.22 -8.71
C ARG A 138 0.15 6.46 -8.98
N ASN A 139 -0.44 6.61 -10.18
CA ASN A 139 -1.63 5.83 -10.55
C ASN A 139 -1.30 4.35 -10.70
N LYS A 140 -0.18 4.03 -11.35
CA LYS A 140 0.34 2.66 -11.45
C LYS A 140 0.55 2.03 -10.08
N LEU A 141 1.13 2.76 -9.11
CA LEU A 141 1.31 2.25 -7.74
C LEU A 141 -0.03 1.92 -7.06
N LYS A 142 -1.07 2.73 -7.27
CA LYS A 142 -2.41 2.45 -6.72
C LYS A 142 -3.06 1.24 -7.39
N GLU A 143 -2.93 1.13 -8.71
CA GLU A 143 -3.40 -0.05 -9.46
C GLU A 143 -2.71 -1.33 -8.97
N GLN A 144 -1.39 -1.27 -8.74
CA GLN A 144 -0.63 -2.39 -8.16
C GLN A 144 -1.10 -2.73 -6.75
N GLN A 145 -1.33 -1.73 -5.90
CA GLN A 145 -1.85 -1.94 -4.55
C GLN A 145 -3.20 -2.66 -4.58
N GLU A 146 -4.13 -2.21 -5.43
CA GLU A 146 -5.45 -2.83 -5.59
C GLU A 146 -5.32 -4.27 -6.11
N MET A 147 -4.52 -4.48 -7.16
CA MET A 147 -4.27 -5.81 -7.72
C MET A 147 -3.72 -6.78 -6.68
N PHE A 148 -2.73 -6.38 -5.89
CA PHE A 148 -2.15 -7.23 -4.85
C PHE A 148 -3.14 -7.57 -3.74
N ILE A 149 -4.04 -6.63 -3.39
CA ILE A 149 -5.12 -6.89 -2.42
C ILE A 149 -6.07 -7.95 -2.98
N GLN A 150 -6.53 -7.79 -4.22
CA GLN A 150 -7.45 -8.74 -4.86
C GLN A 150 -6.84 -10.14 -5.00
N GLU A 151 -5.58 -10.21 -5.44
CA GLU A 151 -4.86 -11.48 -5.54
C GLU A 151 -4.62 -12.14 -4.18
N ALA A 152 -4.37 -11.36 -3.12
CA ALA A 152 -4.21 -11.88 -1.77
C ALA A 152 -5.53 -12.45 -1.23
N ILE A 153 -6.65 -11.74 -1.42
CA ILE A 153 -7.99 -12.20 -1.03
C ILE A 153 -8.34 -13.49 -1.77
N LYS A 154 -8.18 -13.52 -3.09
CA LYS A 154 -8.48 -14.70 -3.90
C LYS A 154 -7.67 -15.92 -3.46
N ARG A 155 -6.34 -15.76 -3.32
CA ARG A 155 -5.47 -16.85 -2.83
C ARG A 155 -5.87 -17.31 -1.43
N GLN A 156 -6.32 -16.38 -0.60
CA GLN A 156 -6.79 -16.71 0.73
C GLN A 156 -8.04 -17.60 0.68
N ASP A 157 -9.05 -17.20 -0.09
CA ASP A 157 -10.30 -17.95 -0.22
C ASP A 157 -10.09 -19.34 -0.83
N GLU A 158 -9.21 -19.47 -1.82
CA GLU A 158 -8.86 -20.76 -2.42
C GLU A 158 -8.24 -21.72 -1.41
N GLN A 159 -7.30 -21.24 -0.59
CA GLN A 159 -6.65 -22.03 0.46
C GLN A 159 -7.63 -22.44 1.56
N ASP A 160 -8.51 -21.52 1.98
CA ASP A 160 -9.47 -21.78 3.05
C ASP A 160 -10.58 -22.74 2.57
N SER A 161 -10.99 -22.63 1.31
CA SER A 161 -11.92 -23.58 0.66
C SER A 161 -11.32 -24.99 0.55
N LEU A 162 -10.04 -25.10 0.16
CA LEU A 162 -9.34 -26.37 0.12
C LEU A 162 -9.23 -27.00 1.52
N ALA A 163 -8.85 -26.21 2.53
CA ALA A 163 -8.77 -26.67 3.92
C ALA A 163 -10.14 -27.16 4.44
N LYS A 164 -11.23 -26.46 4.11
CA LYS A 164 -12.59 -26.90 4.44
C LYS A 164 -12.92 -28.27 3.83
N LYS A 165 -12.64 -28.47 2.55
CA LYS A 165 -12.87 -29.76 1.87
C LYS A 165 -12.04 -30.89 2.49
N LEU A 166 -10.78 -30.62 2.83
CA LEU A 166 -9.92 -31.58 3.53
C LEU A 166 -10.50 -31.96 4.89
N PHE A 167 -11.01 -30.99 5.65
CA PHE A 167 -11.66 -31.25 6.93
C PHE A 167 -12.95 -32.07 6.79
N GLU A 168 -13.80 -31.76 5.82
CA GLU A 168 -15.00 -32.54 5.52
C GLU A 168 -14.65 -34.00 5.15
N ARG A 169 -13.65 -34.19 4.28
CA ARG A 169 -13.13 -35.52 3.93
C ARG A 169 -12.61 -36.28 5.15
N ARG A 170 -11.86 -35.61 6.02
CA ARG A 170 -11.38 -36.20 7.28
C ARG A 170 -12.53 -36.73 8.13
N VAL A 171 -13.60 -35.93 8.28
CA VAL A 171 -14.79 -36.33 9.05
C VAL A 171 -15.44 -37.58 8.44
N GLU A 172 -15.53 -37.69 7.12
CA GLU A 172 -16.03 -38.88 6.46
C GLU A 172 -15.16 -40.12 6.67
N LEU A 173 -13.84 -39.98 6.62
CA LEU A 173 -12.89 -41.07 6.85
C LEU A 173 -12.95 -41.57 8.30
N VAL A 174 -13.04 -40.66 9.27
CA VAL A 174 -13.17 -41.01 10.69
C VAL A 174 -14.46 -41.77 10.95
N LYS A 175 -15.56 -41.47 10.25
CA LYS A 175 -16.81 -42.24 10.36
C LYS A 175 -16.72 -43.67 9.82
N LYS A 176 -15.72 -43.97 9.00
CA LYS A 176 -15.49 -45.30 8.40
C LYS A 176 -14.54 -46.18 9.23
N LEU A 177 -13.88 -45.60 10.24
CA LEU A 177 -13.12 -46.31 11.25
C LEU A 177 -14.05 -46.86 12.33
#